data_AF-A0A183N9S2-F1
#
_entry.id   AF-A0A183N9S2-F1
#
_cell.length_a   1.000
_cell.length_b   1.000
_cell.length_c   1.000
_cell.angle_alpha   90.00
_cell.angle_beta   90.00
_cell.angle_gamma   90.00
#
_symmetry.space_group_name_H-M   'P 1'
#
loop_
_entity.id
_entity.type
_entity.pdbx_description
1 polymer ?
#
loop_
_entity_poly.entity_id
_entity_poly.type
_entity_poly.pdbx_seq_one_letter_code
_entity_poly.pdbx_strand_id
1 'polypeptide(L)'
;MKQLHDTTKKLSGKYSKPERPVKDNESNPITEIQQQPHRWVEYFEELLNRPAPMNPPDIEAVHTDLPTDINPPTKEENRMAARQIKNGKAAGPENI
;
A
#
# COMPACT_ATOMS: atom_id res chain seq x y z
N MET A 1 -29.52 5.03 8.38
CA MET A 1 -28.34 5.55 7.66
C MET A 1 -27.54 6.61 8.44
N LYS A 2 -28.14 7.64 9.04
CA LYS A 2 -27.40 8.69 9.80
C LYS A 2 -26.63 8.16 11.02
N GLN A 3 -27.23 7.28 11.83
CA GLN A 3 -26.59 6.77 13.06
C GLN A 3 -25.25 6.05 12.79
N LEU A 4 -25.15 5.29 11.70
CA LEU A 4 -23.95 4.53 11.39
C LEU A 4 -22.81 5.48 11.00
N HIS A 5 -23.07 6.45 10.13
CA HIS A 5 -22.13 7.51 9.77
C HIS A 5 -21.64 8.32 10.99
N ASP A 6 -22.56 8.71 11.87
CA ASP A 6 -22.24 9.54 13.04
C ASP A 6 -21.44 8.75 14.09
N THR A 7 -21.70 7.45 14.22
CA THR A 7 -20.95 6.56 15.11
C THR A 7 -19.55 6.28 14.58
N THR A 8 -19.39 6.04 13.27
CA THR A 8 -18.08 5.85 12.63
C THR A 8 -17.23 7.12 12.72
N LYS A 9 -17.83 8.30 12.52
CA LYS A 9 -17.14 9.60 12.66
C LYS A 9 -16.70 9.90 14.09
N LYS A 10 -17.44 9.38 15.09
CA LYS A 10 -17.08 9.51 16.51
C LYS A 10 -16.00 8.51 16.93
N LEU A 11 -16.03 7.29 16.38
CA LEU A 11 -15.05 6.23 16.64
C LEU A 11 -13.71 6.45 15.93
N SER A 12 -13.69 7.11 14.77
CA SER A 12 -12.43 7.34 14.04
C SER A 12 -11.46 8.31 14.72
N GLY A 13 -11.86 8.94 15.83
CA GLY A 13 -11.09 9.97 16.51
C GLY A 13 -10.75 11.15 15.60
N LYS A 14 -10.05 12.16 16.15
CA LYS A 14 -9.38 13.17 15.34
C LYS A 14 -8.09 12.55 14.80
N TYR A 15 -8.19 11.74 13.74
CA TYR A 15 -6.99 11.35 12.99
C TYR A 15 -6.51 12.56 12.18
N SER A 16 -5.93 13.54 12.88
CA SER A 16 -4.95 14.43 12.31
C SER A 16 -3.78 13.51 11.99
N LYS A 17 -3.64 13.12 10.72
CA LYS A 17 -2.40 12.51 10.26
C LYS A 17 -1.29 13.50 10.66
N PRO A 18 -0.22 13.09 11.35
CA PRO A 18 1.05 13.67 11.00
C PRO A 18 1.28 13.22 9.56
N GLU A 19 1.40 14.17 8.65
CA GLU A 19 2.12 13.96 7.40
C GLU A 19 3.54 13.63 7.84
N ARG A 20 3.80 12.34 8.15
CA ARG A 20 5.14 11.91 8.55
C ARG A 20 6.01 12.20 7.34
N PRO A 21 6.97 13.12 7.44
CA PRO A 21 7.82 13.46 6.32
C PRO A 21 8.52 12.18 5.87
N VAL A 22 8.63 12.00 4.55
CA VAL A 22 9.46 10.94 3.99
C VAL A 22 10.87 11.12 4.56
N LYS A 23 11.48 10.06 5.08
CA LYS A 23 12.82 10.14 5.67
C LYS A 23 13.87 9.67 4.69
N ASP A 24 15.05 10.28 4.74
CA ASP A 24 16.25 9.83 4.06
C ASP A 24 16.89 8.61 4.78
N ASN A 25 18.04 8.15 4.28
CA ASN A 25 18.79 7.01 4.83
C ASN A 25 19.31 7.28 6.25
N GLU A 26 19.45 8.55 6.60
CA GLU A 26 19.94 9.02 7.90
C GLU A 26 18.78 9.31 8.86
N SER A 27 17.56 8.92 8.49
CA SER A 27 16.32 9.14 9.23
C SER A 27 15.89 10.60 9.38
N ASN A 28 16.49 11.51 8.59
CA ASN A 28 16.13 12.92 8.57
C ASN A 28 14.92 13.16 7.67
N PRO A 29 14.01 14.09 8.03
CA PRO A 29 12.84 14.41 7.22
C PRO A 29 13.24 15.14 5.92
N ILE A 30 12.78 14.62 4.78
CA ILE A 30 12.93 15.23 3.46
C ILE A 30 11.85 16.31 3.30
N THR A 31 12.28 17.58 3.31
CA THR A 31 11.41 18.76 3.20
C THR A 31 11.25 19.25 1.76
N GLU A 32 12.14 18.87 0.86
CA GLU A 32 12.13 19.30 -0.54
C GLU A 32 11.39 18.29 -1.43
N ILE A 33 10.37 18.76 -2.16
CA ILE A 33 9.52 17.91 -3.02
C ILE A 33 10.34 17.18 -4.09
N GLN A 34 11.41 17.82 -4.60
CA GLN A 34 12.27 17.23 -5.64
C GLN A 34 13.15 16.10 -5.10
N GLN A 35 13.40 16.04 -3.79
CA GLN A 35 14.20 14.98 -3.18
C GLN A 35 13.39 13.71 -2.94
N GLN A 36 12.05 13.79 -2.87
CA GLN A 36 11.21 12.61 -2.68
C GLN A 36 11.25 11.61 -3.86
N PRO A 37 11.17 12.02 -5.15
CA PRO A 37 11.32 11.08 -6.27
C PRO A 37 12.66 10.35 -6.26
N HIS A 38 13.76 11.06 -5.97
CA HIS A 38 15.09 10.44 -5.86
C HIS A 38 15.12 9.43 -4.72
N ARG A 39 14.50 9.75 -3.58
CA ARG A 39 14.33 8.82 -2.46
C ARG A 39 13.55 7.56 -2.84
N TRP A 40 12.50 7.70 -3.63
CA TRP A 40 11.73 6.55 -4.12
C TRP A 40 12.58 5.66 -5.03
N VAL A 41 13.36 6.26 -5.93
CA VAL A 41 14.26 5.51 -6.83
C VAL A 41 15.28 4.71 -6.01
N GLU A 42 15.98 5.34 -5.07
CA GLU A 42 16.94 4.67 -4.19
C GLU A 42 16.31 3.53 -3.39
N TYR A 43 15.14 3.78 -2.77
CA TYR A 43 14.44 2.78 -1.98
C TYR A 43 14.03 1.56 -2.81
N PHE A 44 13.49 1.78 -4.02
CA PHE A 44 13.11 0.68 -4.90
C PHE A 44 14.32 -0.05 -5.47
N GLU A 45 15.42 0.65 -5.76
CA GLU A 45 16.66 0.04 -6.19
C GLU A 45 17.25 -0.85 -5.09
N GLU A 46 17.30 -0.39 -3.85
CA GLU A 46 17.73 -1.20 -2.71
C GLU A 46 16.81 -2.41 -2.51
N LEU A 47 15.50 -2.21 -2.55
CA LEU A 47 14.51 -3.27 -2.32
C LEU A 47 14.57 -4.35 -3.41
N LEU A 48 14.71 -3.96 -4.68
CA LEU A 48 14.71 -4.89 -5.81
C LEU A 48 16.05 -5.61 -5.99
N ASN A 49 17.16 -4.99 -5.58
CA ASN A 49 18.49 -5.58 -5.64
C ASN A 49 18.93 -6.26 -4.34
N ARG A 50 18.10 -6.22 -3.29
CA ARG A 50 18.41 -6.86 -2.01
C ARG A 50 18.57 -8.38 -2.22
N PRO A 51 19.72 -8.98 -1.84
CA PRO A 51 19.89 -10.42 -1.95
C PRO A 51 18.89 -11.14 -1.04
N ALA A 52 18.51 -12.35 -1.46
CA ALA A 52 17.66 -13.20 -0.63
C ALA A 52 18.27 -13.37 0.76
N PRO A 53 17.47 -13.24 1.84
CA PRO A 53 17.98 -13.47 3.18
C PRO A 53 18.55 -14.89 3.28
N MET A 54 19.75 -15.02 3.87
CA MET A 54 20.45 -16.31 3.98
C MET A 54 19.71 -17.32 4.85
N ASN A 55 18.89 -16.83 5.78
CA ASN A 55 17.99 -17.66 6.55
C ASN A 55 16.63 -17.65 5.86
N PRO A 56 16.10 -18.82 5.45
CA PRO A 56 14.72 -18.87 4.99
C PRO A 56 13.80 -18.40 6.12
N PRO A 57 12.73 -17.66 5.81
CA PRO A 57 11.68 -17.39 6.78
C PRO A 57 11.16 -18.73 7.32
N ASP A 58 11.15 -18.89 8.65
CA ASP A 58 10.53 -20.04 9.31
C ASP A 58 9.01 -19.86 9.24
N ILE A 59 8.45 -20.19 8.08
CA ILE A 59 7.02 -20.12 7.79
C ILE A 59 6.55 -21.55 7.62
N GLU A 60 5.75 -22.03 8.58
CA GLU A 60 5.00 -23.28 8.42
C GLU A 60 4.17 -23.19 7.13
N ALA A 61 4.48 -24.03 6.16
CA ALA A 61 3.79 -24.09 4.89
C ALA A 61 2.39 -24.68 5.10
N VAL A 62 1.42 -23.82 5.44
CA VAL A 62 0.01 -24.15 5.23
C VAL A 62 -0.19 -24.16 3.74
N HIS A 63 -0.21 -25.36 3.14
CA HIS A 63 -0.56 -25.57 1.74
C HIS A 63 -1.93 -24.96 1.48
N THR A 64 -1.92 -23.73 1.00
CA THR A 64 -3.12 -23.03 0.60
C THR A 64 -3.30 -23.36 -0.87
N ASP A 65 -4.03 -24.45 -1.14
CA ASP A 65 -4.60 -24.77 -2.45
C ASP A 65 -5.70 -23.75 -2.81
N LEU A 66 -5.42 -22.45 -2.70
CA LEU A 66 -6.26 -21.44 -3.33
C LEU A 66 -5.79 -21.30 -4.78
N PRO A 67 -6.68 -21.48 -5.77
CA PRO A 67 -6.38 -21.12 -7.15
C PRO A 67 -6.32 -19.60 -7.25
N THR A 68 -5.18 -19.03 -6.85
CA THR A 68 -4.85 -17.64 -7.13
C THR A 68 -4.41 -17.59 -8.59
N ASP A 69 -5.05 -16.72 -9.38
CA ASP A 69 -4.59 -16.43 -10.73
C ASP A 69 -3.21 -15.76 -10.64
N ILE A 70 -2.16 -16.53 -10.91
CA ILE A 70 -0.77 -16.06 -10.90
C ILE A 70 -0.41 -15.29 -12.18
N ASN A 71 -1.36 -15.08 -13.09
CA ASN A 71 -1.09 -14.29 -14.28
C ASN A 71 -0.89 -12.81 -13.89
N PRO A 72 0.15 -12.15 -14.44
CA PRO A 72 0.36 -10.74 -14.18
C PRO A 72 -0.83 -9.93 -14.72
N PRO A 73 -1.37 -8.96 -13.96
CA PRO A 73 -2.49 -8.16 -14.39
C PRO A 73 -2.13 -7.36 -15.63
N THR A 74 -3.06 -7.28 -16.56
CA THR A 74 -2.87 -6.56 -17.82
C THR A 74 -2.78 -5.05 -17.57
N LYS A 75 -2.08 -4.35 -18.47
CA LYS A 75 -1.97 -2.88 -18.43
C LYS A 75 -3.33 -2.19 -18.45
N GLU A 76 -4.31 -2.80 -19.12
CA GLU A 76 -5.67 -2.27 -19.21
C GLU A 76 -6.43 -2.42 -17.89
N GLU A 77 -6.33 -3.58 -17.21
CA GLU A 77 -6.92 -3.79 -15.88
C GLU A 77 -6.37 -2.81 -14.86
N ASN A 78 -5.05 -2.59 -14.84
CA ASN A 78 -4.41 -1.61 -13.97
C ASN A 78 -4.91 -0.18 -14.25
N ARG A 79 -5.10 0.18 -15.53
CA ARG A 79 -5.63 1.49 -15.94
C ARG A 79 -7.08 1.67 -15.50
N MET A 80 -7.89 0.64 -15.64
CA MET A 80 -9.31 0.65 -15.29
C MET A 80 -9.49 0.73 -13.77
N ALA A 81 -8.74 -0.07 -13.00
CA ALA A 81 -8.75 -0.03 -11.54
C ALA A 81 -8.35 1.36 -11.01
N ALA A 82 -7.29 1.97 -11.55
CA ALA A 82 -6.86 3.31 -11.17
C ALA A 82 -7.92 4.39 -11.45
N ARG A 83 -8.73 4.23 -12.52
CA ARG A 83 -9.88 5.12 -12.80
C ARG A 83 -11.01 4.93 -11.80
N GLN A 84 -11.29 3.70 -11.39
CA GLN A 84 -12.32 3.42 -10.39
C GLN A 84 -11.98 4.03 -9.02
N ILE A 85 -10.72 3.93 -8.60
CA ILE A 85 -10.24 4.53 -7.35
C ILE A 85 -10.38 6.06 -7.36
N LYS A 86 -10.14 6.71 -8.51
CA LYS A 86 -10.26 8.17 -8.66
C LYS A 86 -11.70 8.70 -8.62
N ASN A 87 -12.70 7.84 -8.80
CA ASN A 87 -14.11 8.23 -8.80
C ASN A 87 -14.75 8.19 -7.40
N GLY A 88 -13.96 8.01 -6.32
CA GLY A 88 -14.44 8.06 -4.95
C GLY A 88 -15.42 6.95 -4.57
N LYS A 89 -15.53 5.91 -5.39
CA LYS A 89 -16.44 4.78 -5.20
C LYS A 89 -15.61 3.58 -4.79
N ALA A 90 -15.67 3.21 -3.51
CA ALA A 90 -15.12 1.94 -3.05
C ALA A 90 -15.82 0.81 -3.82
N ALA A 91 -15.06 -0.13 -4.37
CA ALA A 91 -15.62 -1.41 -4.79
C ALA A 91 -16.31 -2.00 -3.54
N GLY A 92 -17.60 -2.30 -3.67
CA GLY A 92 -18.38 -2.88 -2.57
C GLY A 92 -17.74 -4.20 -2.11
N PRO A 93 -18.11 -4.69 -0.91
CA PRO A 93 -17.56 -5.94 -0.41
C PRO A 93 -17.83 -7.05 -1.44
N GLU A 94 -16.77 -7.67 -1.93
CA GLU A 94 -16.87 -8.96 -2.59
C GLU A 94 -17.47 -9.92 -1.56
N ASN A 95 -18.58 -10.53 -1.95
CA ASN A 95 -19.36 -11.42 -1.12
C ASN A 95 -18.53 -12.69 -0.90
N ILE A 96 -17.89 -12.77 0.26
CA ILE A 96 -17.31 -13.99 0.84
C ILE A 96 -17.93 -14.17 2.22
#